data_AF-L1QNC4-F1
#
_entry.id   AF-L1QNC4-F1
#
_cell.length_a   1.000
_cell.length_b   1.000
_cell.length_c   1.000
_cell.angle_alpha   90.00
_cell.angle_beta   90.00
_cell.angle_gamma   90.00
#
_symmetry.space_group_name_H-M   'P 1'
#
loop_
_entity.id
_entity.type
_entity.pdbx_description
1 polymer ?
#
loop_
_entity_poly.entity_id
_entity_poly.type
_entity_poly.pdbx_seq_one_letter_code
_entity_poly.pdbx_strand_id
1 'polypeptide(L)'
;MEFINGYIGDLNNTNGTYSEQITEPGIHHVNGTQAMAYCRIRYTSGDDYKRTERQREVLSQLFNKIMEVPVTSYPSLLAELLPMVKTSLSSSEILELGNEVLKIGTKSIEQERFPIDGYCEGDYIDGVFYLTFDEETTINQMHEYIFEDNKTW
;
A
#
# COMPACT_ATOMS: atom_id res chain seq x y z
N MET A 1 -2.14 13.35 -16.02
CA MET A 1 -2.51 14.11 -14.82
C MET A 1 -4.02 14.19 -14.60
N GLU A 2 -4.84 13.89 -15.61
CA GLU A 2 -6.30 13.89 -15.50
C GLU A 2 -6.84 13.02 -14.35
N PHE A 3 -6.42 11.75 -14.26
CA PHE A 3 -6.92 10.83 -13.22
C PHE A 3 -6.59 11.30 -11.79
N ILE A 4 -5.33 11.67 -11.52
CA ILE A 4 -4.92 12.09 -10.17
C ILE A 4 -5.66 13.37 -9.74
N ASN A 5 -5.78 14.36 -10.62
CA ASN A 5 -6.46 15.61 -10.30
C ASN A 5 -7.98 15.43 -10.18
N GLY A 6 -8.56 14.49 -10.93
CA GLY A 6 -9.94 14.06 -10.74
C GLY A 6 -10.19 13.50 -9.34
N TYR A 7 -9.34 12.58 -8.87
CA TYR A 7 -9.46 12.04 -7.50
C TYR A 7 -9.15 13.07 -6.42
N ILE A 8 -8.20 13.98 -6.63
CA ILE A 8 -7.94 15.09 -5.68
C ILE A 8 -9.21 15.96 -5.54
N GLY A 9 -9.85 16.31 -6.66
CA GLY A 9 -11.09 17.08 -6.66
C GLY A 9 -12.24 16.38 -5.92
N ASP A 10 -12.42 15.08 -6.19
CA ASP A 10 -13.42 14.23 -5.53
C ASP A 10 -13.22 14.17 -4.00
N LEU A 11 -11.98 13.94 -3.56
CA LEU A 11 -11.62 13.89 -2.14
C LEU A 11 -11.79 15.24 -1.45
N ASN A 12 -11.37 16.32 -2.10
CA ASN A 12 -11.55 17.68 -1.57
C ASN A 12 -13.03 18.01 -1.37
N ASN A 13 -13.88 17.69 -2.35
CA ASN A 13 -15.32 17.89 -2.27
C ASN A 13 -15.93 17.05 -1.13
N THR A 14 -15.62 15.76 -1.09
CA THR A 14 -16.15 14.82 -0.09
C THR A 14 -15.78 15.23 1.34
N ASN A 15 -14.55 15.68 1.56
CA ASN A 15 -14.04 15.99 2.91
C ASN A 15 -14.22 17.48 3.29
N GLY A 16 -14.67 18.34 2.38
CA GLY A 16 -14.68 19.79 2.60
C GLY A 16 -13.28 20.38 2.78
N THR A 17 -12.26 19.78 2.16
CA THR A 17 -10.85 20.16 2.27
C THR A 17 -10.32 20.78 0.97
N TYR A 18 -9.10 21.30 1.02
CA TYR A 18 -8.37 21.76 -0.16
C TYR A 18 -6.99 21.11 -0.25
N SER A 19 -6.60 20.72 -1.45
CA SER A 19 -5.27 20.22 -1.79
C SER A 19 -4.99 20.56 -3.24
N GLU A 20 -3.79 21.04 -3.50
CA GLU A 20 -3.40 21.51 -4.82
C GLU A 20 -3.32 20.37 -5.83
N GLN A 21 -3.57 20.70 -7.09
CA GLN A 21 -3.46 19.76 -8.21
C GLN A 21 -1.99 19.51 -8.55
N ILE A 22 -1.69 18.32 -9.07
CA ILE A 22 -0.38 17.98 -9.62
C ILE A 22 -0.38 18.32 -11.11
N THR A 23 0.50 19.23 -11.51
CA THR A 23 0.52 19.81 -12.87
C THR A 23 1.54 19.19 -13.80
N GLU A 24 2.60 18.57 -13.25
CA GLU A 24 3.70 18.00 -14.02
C GLU A 24 4.14 16.63 -13.51
N PRO A 25 4.65 15.73 -14.38
CA PRO A 25 5.25 14.48 -13.93
C PRO A 25 6.56 14.75 -13.19
N GLY A 26 6.88 13.93 -12.18
CA GLY A 26 8.13 14.05 -11.43
C GLY A 26 8.01 13.57 -9.99
N ILE A 27 9.04 13.90 -9.20
CA ILE A 27 9.06 13.64 -7.77
C ILE A 27 8.31 14.78 -7.07
N HIS A 28 7.30 14.42 -6.29
CA HIS A 28 6.48 15.37 -5.54
C HIS A 28 6.47 14.98 -4.07
N HIS A 29 6.58 15.97 -3.18
CA HIS A 29 6.17 15.79 -1.79
C HIS A 29 4.67 15.99 -1.71
N VAL A 30 3.95 14.96 -1.32
CA VAL A 30 2.48 14.94 -1.37
C VAL A 30 1.86 14.92 0.02
N ASN A 31 0.68 15.53 0.15
CA ASN A 31 -0.13 15.44 1.36
C ASN A 31 -1.04 14.19 1.35
N GLY A 32 -1.83 14.00 2.42
CA GLY A 32 -2.73 12.85 2.55
C GLY A 32 -3.76 12.73 1.42
N THR A 33 -4.36 13.84 0.99
CA THR A 33 -5.33 13.87 -0.11
C THR A 33 -4.69 13.44 -1.43
N GLN A 34 -3.51 13.97 -1.75
CA GLN A 34 -2.77 13.65 -2.96
C GLN A 34 -2.26 12.20 -2.96
N ALA A 35 -1.75 11.71 -1.83
CA ALA A 35 -1.34 10.31 -1.67
C ALA A 35 -2.53 9.34 -1.83
N MET A 36 -3.67 9.66 -1.21
CA MET A 36 -4.89 8.87 -1.35
C MET A 36 -5.41 8.89 -2.80
N ALA A 37 -5.38 10.06 -3.45
CA ALA A 37 -5.73 10.19 -4.87
C ALA A 37 -4.83 9.30 -5.75
N TYR A 38 -3.52 9.30 -5.50
CA TYR A 38 -2.56 8.46 -6.20
C TYR A 38 -2.88 6.96 -6.05
N CYS A 39 -3.22 6.51 -4.84
CA CYS A 39 -3.62 5.13 -4.55
C CYS A 39 -4.97 4.71 -5.17
N ARG A 40 -5.84 5.65 -5.53
CA ARG A 40 -7.16 5.38 -6.12
C ARG A 40 -7.13 5.23 -7.65
N ILE A 41 -6.02 5.58 -8.30
CA ILE A 41 -5.87 5.49 -9.76
C ILE A 41 -5.94 4.03 -10.22
N ARG A 42 -7.00 3.72 -10.98
CA ARG A 42 -7.25 2.40 -11.56
C ARG A 42 -7.21 2.41 -13.10
N TYR A 43 -8.00 3.27 -13.73
CA TYR A 43 -8.31 3.22 -15.18
C TYR A 43 -7.19 3.70 -16.13
N THR A 44 -5.93 3.53 -15.73
CA THR A 44 -4.75 3.71 -16.57
C THR A 44 -4.33 2.39 -17.20
N SER A 45 -3.37 2.41 -18.13
CA SER A 45 -2.69 1.18 -18.57
C SER A 45 -2.20 0.36 -17.36
N GLY A 46 -2.56 -0.92 -17.32
CA GLY A 46 -2.22 -1.83 -16.22
C GLY A 46 -3.24 -1.92 -15.07
N ASP A 47 -4.40 -1.26 -15.19
CA ASP A 47 -5.59 -1.44 -14.32
C ASP A 47 -5.26 -1.58 -12.82
N ASP A 48 -5.78 -2.61 -12.16
CA ASP A 48 -5.64 -2.85 -10.72
C ASP A 48 -4.21 -3.26 -10.33
N TYR A 49 -3.49 -3.90 -11.25
CA TYR A 49 -2.09 -4.29 -11.04
C TYR A 49 -1.20 -3.07 -10.79
N LYS A 50 -1.39 -2.00 -11.57
CA LYS A 50 -0.72 -0.72 -11.33
C LYS A 50 -1.28 0.02 -10.13
N ARG A 51 -2.55 -0.16 -9.78
CA ARG A 51 -3.11 0.41 -8.54
C ARG A 51 -2.43 -0.18 -7.30
N THR A 52 -2.29 -1.50 -7.21
CA THR A 52 -1.62 -2.13 -6.07
C THR A 52 -0.12 -1.80 -6.02
N GLU A 53 0.55 -1.64 -7.17
CA GLU A 53 1.94 -1.13 -7.23
C GLU A 53 2.06 0.27 -6.59
N ARG A 54 1.16 1.20 -6.93
CA ARG A 54 1.14 2.54 -6.31
C ARG A 54 0.85 2.51 -4.82
N GLN A 55 -0.02 1.61 -4.36
CA GLN A 55 -0.30 1.44 -2.94
C GLN A 55 0.93 0.95 -2.18
N ARG A 56 1.65 -0.04 -2.74
CA ARG A 56 2.89 -0.52 -2.13
C ARG A 56 4.01 0.52 -2.14
N GLU A 57 4.09 1.34 -3.20
CA GLU A 57 4.99 2.51 -3.23
C GLU A 57 4.69 3.47 -2.08
N VAL A 58 3.42 3.85 -1.88
CA VAL A 58 3.04 4.75 -0.77
C VAL A 58 3.36 4.13 0.59
N LEU A 59 3.08 2.84 0.81
CA LEU A 59 3.44 2.15 2.06
C LEU A 59 4.95 2.09 2.28
N SER A 60 5.73 1.89 1.22
CA SER A 60 7.19 1.88 1.26
C SER A 60 7.76 3.25 1.62
N GLN A 61 7.21 4.33 1.05
CA GLN A 61 7.60 5.70 1.40
C GLN A 61 7.20 6.07 2.83
N LEU A 62 6.04 5.60 3.32
CA LEU A 62 5.64 5.75 4.71
C LEU A 62 6.59 5.01 5.66
N PHE A 63 6.98 3.78 5.33
CA PHE A 63 7.97 3.02 6.09
C PHE A 63 9.30 3.77 6.19
N ASN A 64 9.85 4.20 5.05
CA ASN A 64 11.09 4.98 5.02
C ASN A 64 11.01 6.23 5.90
N LYS A 65 9.90 6.96 5.81
CA LYS A 65 9.68 8.17 6.63
C LYS A 65 9.60 7.85 8.13
N ILE A 66 8.94 6.77 8.53
CA ILE A 66 8.85 6.36 9.95
C ILE A 66 10.22 5.93 10.48
N MET A 67 11.04 5.26 9.66
CA MET A 67 12.40 4.85 10.03
C MET A 67 13.36 6.04 10.26
N GLU A 68 13.04 7.22 9.71
CA GLU A 68 13.79 8.47 9.93
C GLU A 68 13.29 9.26 11.15
N VAL A 69 12.09 8.96 11.66
CA VAL A 69 11.52 9.62 12.84
C VAL A 69 12.21 9.10 14.11
N PRO A 70 12.51 9.97 15.10
CA PRO A 70 13.07 9.53 16.37
C PRO A 70 12.18 8.49 17.05
N VAL A 71 12.77 7.39 17.54
CA VAL A 71 12.05 6.32 18.23
C VAL A 71 11.24 6.84 19.43
N THR A 72 11.71 7.91 20.08
CA THR A 72 11.01 8.57 21.18
C THR A 72 9.68 9.20 20.76
N SER A 73 9.44 9.44 19.48
CA SER A 73 8.19 9.99 18.93
C SER A 73 7.16 8.90 18.59
N TYR A 74 7.51 7.61 18.62
CA TYR A 74 6.60 6.53 18.22
C TYR A 74 5.36 6.43 19.12
N PRO A 75 5.44 6.55 20.47
CA PRO A 75 4.25 6.52 21.31
C PRO A 75 3.24 7.62 20.97
N SER A 76 3.70 8.85 20.73
CA SER A 76 2.82 9.96 20.33
C SER A 76 2.20 9.74 18.95
N LEU A 77 2.99 9.20 18.00
CA LEU A 77 2.50 8.88 16.66
C LEU A 77 1.39 7.81 16.73
N LEU A 78 1.59 6.75 17.52
CA LEU A 78 0.57 5.73 17.71
C LEU A 78 -0.68 6.29 18.40
N ALA A 79 -0.54 7.16 19.39
CA ALA A 79 -1.69 7.78 20.04
C ALA A 79 -2.54 8.62 19.07
N GLU A 80 -1.91 9.26 18.08
CA GLU A 80 -2.60 10.02 17.04
C GLU A 80 -3.24 9.09 15.99
N LEU A 81 -2.56 8.02 15.58
CA LEU A 81 -3.01 7.15 14.49
C LEU A 81 -4.03 6.09 14.90
N LEU A 82 -3.88 5.48 16.08
CA LEU A 82 -4.72 4.35 16.51
C LEU A 82 -6.23 4.64 16.57
N PRO A 83 -6.70 5.86 16.89
CA PRO A 83 -8.12 6.20 16.78
C PRO A 83 -8.70 6.03 15.36
N MET A 84 -7.86 6.06 14.33
CA MET A 84 -8.24 5.91 12.92
C MET A 84 -8.03 4.48 12.39
N VAL A 85 -7.47 3.57 13.19
CA VAL A 85 -7.06 2.23 12.77
C VAL A 85 -7.77 1.17 13.61
N LYS A 86 -8.43 0.22 12.96
CA LYS A 86 -8.98 -0.97 13.63
C LYS A 86 -7.98 -2.12 13.53
N THR A 87 -7.47 -2.58 14.66
CA THR A 87 -6.51 -3.69 14.75
C THR A 87 -6.76 -4.51 16.02
N SER A 88 -6.35 -5.78 16.02
CA SER A 88 -6.33 -6.63 17.21
C SER A 88 -5.07 -6.45 18.05
N LEU A 89 -4.06 -5.76 17.51
CA LEU A 89 -2.81 -5.47 18.23
C LEU A 89 -3.01 -4.32 19.20
N SER A 90 -2.54 -4.50 20.43
CA SER A 90 -2.38 -3.43 21.41
C SER A 90 -1.28 -2.45 21.00
N SER A 91 -1.31 -1.24 21.55
CA SER A 91 -0.24 -0.25 21.33
C SER A 91 1.14 -0.76 21.79
N SER A 92 1.19 -1.58 22.84
CA SER A 92 2.43 -2.22 23.31
C SER A 92 2.97 -3.23 22.31
N GLU A 93 2.14 -4.11 21.76
CA GLU A 93 2.57 -5.09 20.75
C GLU A 93 3.10 -4.40 19.49
N ILE A 94 2.47 -3.30 19.06
CA ILE A 94 2.96 -2.52 17.91
C ILE A 94 4.34 -1.90 18.19
N LEU A 95 4.56 -1.35 19.39
CA LEU A 95 5.87 -0.80 19.76
C LEU A 95 6.95 -1.89 19.88
N GLU A 96 6.59 -3.06 20.42
CA GLU A 96 7.48 -4.22 20.49
C GLU A 96 7.89 -4.69 19.09
N LEU A 97 6.93 -4.88 18.18
CA LEU A 97 7.19 -5.22 16.78
C LEU A 97 8.06 -4.17 16.08
N GLY A 98 7.77 -2.88 16.29
CA GLY A 98 8.59 -1.79 15.75
C GLY A 98 10.04 -1.83 16.24
N ASN A 99 10.27 -2.15 17.51
CA ASN A 99 11.62 -2.33 18.06
C ASN A 99 12.34 -3.54 17.42
N GLU A 100 11.66 -4.65 17.16
CA GLU A 100 12.26 -5.78 16.46
C GLU A 100 12.67 -5.41 15.03
N VAL A 101 11.83 -4.67 14.30
CA VAL A 101 12.18 -4.15 12.96
C VAL A 101 13.42 -3.26 13.00
N LEU A 102 13.52 -2.35 13.99
CA LEU A 102 14.71 -1.51 14.17
C LEU A 102 15.98 -2.33 14.44
N LYS A 103 15.87 -3.43 15.21
CA LYS A 103 17.01 -4.34 15.50
C LYS A 103 17.49 -5.10 14.26
N ILE A 104 16.57 -5.49 13.36
CA ILE A 104 16.92 -6.11 12.08
C ILE A 104 17.77 -5.13 11.24
N GLY A 105 17.48 -3.83 11.33
CA GLY A 105 18.26 -2.78 10.68
C GLY A 105 18.11 -2.73 9.16
N THR A 106 17.14 -3.45 8.60
CA THR A 106 16.83 -3.40 7.17
C THR A 106 16.11 -2.10 6.81
N LYS A 107 16.47 -1.54 5.65
CA LYS A 107 15.73 -0.46 5.01
C LYS A 107 14.96 -0.93 3.77
N SER A 108 15.09 -2.20 3.40
CA SER A 108 14.40 -2.79 2.26
C SER A 108 13.22 -3.63 2.74
N ILE A 109 12.06 -3.37 2.13
CA ILE A 109 10.88 -4.23 2.24
C ILE A 109 10.78 -5.01 0.94
N GLU A 110 10.80 -6.33 1.06
CA GLU A 110 10.47 -7.23 -0.05
C GLU A 110 8.96 -7.23 -0.28
N GLN A 111 8.56 -7.27 -1.54
CA GLN A 111 7.17 -7.12 -1.94
C GLN A 111 6.83 -8.13 -3.03
N GLU A 112 5.65 -8.72 -2.92
CA GLU A 112 5.09 -9.59 -3.95
C GLU A 112 3.57 -9.32 -4.05
N ARG A 113 2.97 -9.75 -5.16
CA ARG A 113 1.52 -9.78 -5.35
C ARG A 113 1.08 -11.18 -5.76
N PHE A 114 0.09 -11.70 -5.05
CA PHE A 114 -0.59 -12.94 -5.39
C PHE A 114 -2.03 -12.67 -5.85
N PRO A 115 -2.58 -13.45 -6.79
CA PRO A 115 -1.87 -14.44 -7.61
C PRO A 115 -0.82 -13.77 -8.51
N ILE A 116 0.28 -14.47 -8.79
CA ILE A 116 1.36 -13.93 -9.63
C ILE A 116 0.94 -13.85 -11.10
N ASP A 117 1.65 -13.05 -11.89
CA ASP A 117 1.34 -12.88 -13.32
C ASP A 117 1.42 -14.21 -14.08
N GLY A 118 0.43 -14.47 -14.94
CA GLY A 118 0.32 -15.73 -15.69
C GLY A 118 -0.39 -16.87 -14.95
N TYR A 119 -0.69 -16.71 -13.66
CA TYR A 119 -1.40 -17.68 -12.83
C TYR A 119 -2.81 -17.20 -12.41
N CYS A 120 -3.29 -16.15 -13.05
CA CYS A 120 -4.64 -15.64 -12.88
C CYS A 120 -5.21 -15.13 -14.20
N GLU A 121 -6.54 -15.13 -14.29
CA GLU A 121 -7.27 -14.57 -15.41
C GLU A 121 -8.53 -13.84 -14.93
N GLY A 122 -9.02 -12.91 -15.75
CA GLY A 122 -10.28 -12.23 -15.47
C GLY A 122 -11.45 -13.06 -15.96
N ASP A 123 -12.44 -13.30 -15.12
CA ASP A 123 -13.66 -14.04 -15.46
C ASP A 123 -14.92 -13.35 -14.93
N TYR A 124 -16.07 -13.64 -15.52
CA TYR A 124 -17.38 -13.15 -15.09
C TYR A 124 -18.23 -14.30 -14.54
N ILE A 125 -18.44 -14.31 -13.23
CA ILE A 125 -19.29 -15.28 -12.54
C ILE A 125 -20.56 -14.57 -12.13
N ASP A 126 -21.71 -15.05 -12.62
CA ASP A 126 -23.04 -14.44 -12.40
C ASP A 126 -23.10 -12.93 -12.72
N GLY A 127 -22.35 -12.50 -13.74
CA GLY A 127 -22.32 -11.10 -14.20
C GLY A 127 -21.39 -10.18 -13.40
N VAL A 128 -20.65 -10.71 -12.43
CA VAL A 128 -19.66 -9.97 -11.63
C VAL A 128 -18.25 -10.37 -12.06
N PHE A 129 -17.37 -9.38 -12.22
CA PHE A 129 -15.97 -9.62 -12.55
C PHE A 129 -15.21 -10.16 -11.34
N TYR A 130 -14.46 -11.24 -11.54
CA TYR A 130 -13.52 -11.84 -10.61
C TYR A 130 -12.15 -11.98 -11.27
N LEU A 131 -11.10 -11.90 -10.44
CA LEU A 131 -9.80 -12.43 -10.82
C LEU A 131 -9.74 -13.87 -10.33
N THR A 132 -9.87 -14.82 -11.25
CA THR A 132 -9.83 -16.27 -10.96
C THR A 132 -8.39 -16.76 -10.98
N PHE A 133 -8.10 -17.78 -10.18
CA PHE A 133 -6.78 -18.38 -10.01
C PHE A 133 -6.91 -19.79 -9.42
N ASP A 134 -5.84 -20.58 -9.53
CA ASP A 134 -5.75 -21.86 -8.83
C ASP A 134 -5.26 -21.65 -7.40
N GLU A 135 -6.08 -22.03 -6.42
CA GLU A 135 -5.82 -21.80 -5.00
C GLU A 135 -4.61 -22.60 -4.51
N GLU A 136 -4.50 -23.88 -4.88
CA GLU A 136 -3.39 -24.74 -4.47
C GLU A 136 -2.05 -24.20 -4.99
N THR A 137 -2.00 -23.80 -6.26
CA THR A 137 -0.83 -23.18 -6.87
C THR A 137 -0.46 -21.88 -6.17
N THR A 138 -1.44 -21.01 -5.89
CA THR A 138 -1.19 -19.72 -5.22
C THR A 138 -0.69 -19.93 -3.78
N ILE A 139 -1.24 -20.90 -3.05
CA ILE A 139 -0.77 -21.28 -1.71
C ILE A 139 0.70 -21.73 -1.77
N ASN A 140 1.05 -22.59 -2.73
CA ASN A 140 2.43 -23.05 -2.88
C ASN A 140 3.38 -21.89 -3.19
N GLN A 141 3.01 -20.95 -4.06
CA GLN A 141 3.79 -19.75 -4.37
C GLN A 141 3.99 -18.86 -3.14
N MET A 142 2.95 -18.66 -2.32
CA MET A 142 3.06 -17.91 -1.07
C MET A 142 4.01 -18.59 -0.08
N HIS A 143 3.95 -19.93 0.03
CA HIS A 143 4.85 -20.70 0.89
C HIS A 143 6.31 -20.59 0.44
N GLU A 144 6.57 -20.77 -0.86
CA GLU A 144 7.90 -20.62 -1.44
C GLU A 144 8.50 -19.23 -1.20
N TYR A 145 7.67 -18.18 -1.38
CA TYR A 145 8.09 -16.80 -1.14
C TYR A 145 8.40 -16.52 0.34
N ILE A 146 7.54 -16.94 1.27
CA ILE A 146 7.66 -16.57 2.69
C ILE A 146 8.70 -17.42 3.44
N PHE A 147 8.77 -18.73 3.16
CA PHE A 147 9.53 -19.66 4.00
C PHE A 147 10.80 -20.19 3.36
N GLU A 148 10.86 -20.24 2.03
CA GLU A 148 12.00 -20.80 1.29
C GLU A 148 12.86 -19.74 0.59
N ASP A 149 12.47 -18.46 0.67
CA ASP A 149 13.11 -17.33 -0.03
C ASP A 149 13.24 -17.55 -1.55
N ASN A 150 12.33 -18.33 -2.12
CA ASN A 150 12.27 -18.65 -3.54
C ASN A 150 11.45 -17.59 -4.26
N LYS A 151 12.16 -16.64 -4.89
CA LYS A 151 11.56 -15.52 -5.60
C LYS A 151 11.41 -15.88 -7.08
N THR A 152 10.17 -16.01 -7.55
CA THR A 152 9.83 -16.30 -8.95
C THR A 152 9.73 -15.01 -9.76
N TRP A 153 10.88 -14.46 -10.18
CA TRP A 153 10.97 -13.31 -11.08
C TRP A 153 11.88 -13.61 -12.28
#